data_AF-A0A368F0R6-F1
#
_entry.id   AF-A0A368F0R6-F1
#
_cell.length_a   1.000
_cell.length_b   1.000
_cell.length_c   1.000
_cell.angle_alpha   90.00
_cell.angle_beta   90.00
_cell.angle_gamma   90.00
#
_symmetry.space_group_name_H-M   'P 1'
#
loop_
_entity.id
_entity.type
_entity.pdbx_description
1 polymer ?
#
loop_
_entity_poly.entity_id
_entity_poly.type
_entity_poly.pdbx_seq_one_letter_code
_entity_poly.pdbx_strand_id
1 'polypeptide(L)' 'MTNEWTNLILDYHNSVRSKIAFGMERNHTGKLPTAKNMYELTWDCDLEKLAEEIAKNEDYDLESIHPHSANVDHR' A
#
# COMPACT_ATOMS: atom_id res chain seq x y z
N MET A 1 0.06 14.37 -7.40
CA MET A 1 0.49 14.49 -5.99
C MET A 1 1.75 15.38 -5.83
N THR A 2 2.18 15.79 -4.62
CA THR A 2 3.52 16.40 -4.40
C THR A 2 4.52 15.33 -3.94
N ASN A 3 5.82 15.54 -4.18
CA ASN A 3 6.87 14.59 -3.79
C ASN A 3 6.85 14.24 -2.28
N GLU A 4 6.39 15.14 -1.41
CA GLU A 4 6.30 14.88 0.04
C GLU A 4 5.28 13.78 0.37
N TRP A 5 4.10 13.82 -0.26
CA TRP A 5 3.07 12.81 -0.06
C TRP A 5 3.46 11.46 -0.65
N THR A 6 4.06 11.47 -1.85
CA THR A 6 4.64 10.27 -2.47
C THR A 6 5.65 9.59 -1.54
N ASN A 7 6.60 10.36 -0.98
CA ASN A 7 7.59 9.83 -0.06
C ASN A 7 6.95 9.30 1.22
N LEU A 8 6.00 10.03 1.81
CA LEU A 8 5.31 9.60 3.02
C LEU A 8 4.62 8.24 2.81
N ILE A 9 3.91 8.08 1.69
CA ILE A 9 3.19 6.84 1.36
C ILE A 9 4.20 5.71 1.11
N LEU A 10 5.25 5.95 0.33
CA LEU A 10 6.25 4.94 0.01
C LEU A 10 7.02 4.48 1.25
N ASP A 11 7.46 5.42 2.09
CA ASP A 11 8.18 5.16 3.34
C ASP A 11 7.30 4.39 4.33
N TYR A 12 6.01 4.73 4.43
CA TYR A 12 5.07 3.99 5.26
C TYR A 12 5.02 2.51 4.86
N HIS A 13 4.82 2.24 3.56
CA HIS A 13 4.74 0.87 3.06
C HIS A 13 6.05 0.11 3.27
N ASN A 14 7.19 0.71 2.92
CA ASN A 14 8.49 0.07 3.07
C ASN A 14 8.88 -0.16 4.54
N SER A 15 8.50 0.76 5.45
CA SER A 15 8.69 0.58 6.89
C SER A 15 7.93 -0.62 7.44
N VAL A 16 6.64 -0.75 7.09
CA VAL A 16 5.80 -1.88 7.52
C VAL A 16 6.31 -3.19 6.91
N ARG A 17 6.62 -3.22 5.60
CA ARG A 17 7.17 -4.40 4.92
C ARG A 17 8.47 -4.88 5.58
N SER A 18 9.36 -3.96 5.94
CA SER A 18 10.61 -4.27 6.66
C SER A 18 10.33 -4.90 8.03
N LYS A 19 9.43 -4.30 8.83
CA LYS A 19 9.03 -4.87 10.13
C LYS A 19 8.43 -6.27 9.99
N ILE A 20 7.63 -6.52 8.96
CA ILE A 20 7.10 -7.87 8.66
C ILE A 20 8.23 -8.83 8.29
N ALA A 21 9.16 -8.42 7.43
CA ALA A 21 10.29 -9.27 7.03
C ALA A 21 11.10 -9.77 8.23
N PHE A 22 11.30 -8.90 9.23
CA PHE A 22 11.98 -9.24 10.49
C PHE A 22 11.07 -9.86 11.57
N GLY A 23 9.79 -10.11 11.29
CA GLY A 23 8.85 -10.68 12.26
C GLY A 23 8.61 -9.77 13.48
N MET A 24 8.68 -8.46 13.28
CA MET A 24 8.49 -7.44 14.33
C MET A 24 7.07 -6.90 14.37
N GLU A 25 6.35 -6.94 13.24
CA GLU A 25 5.01 -6.37 13.09
C GLU A 25 3.94 -7.21 13.81
N ARG A 26 2.98 -6.53 14.47
CA ARG A 26 1.93 -7.19 15.24
C ARG A 26 0.69 -7.43 14.37
N ASN A 27 0.02 -8.54 14.63
CA ASN A 27 -1.33 -8.84 14.17
C ASN A 27 -2.25 -9.02 15.39
N HIS A 28 -3.56 -9.19 15.16
CA HIS A 28 -4.58 -9.37 16.19
C HIS A 28 -4.30 -10.54 17.17
N THR A 29 -3.56 -11.56 16.75
CA THR A 29 -3.24 -12.76 17.54
C THR A 29 -1.79 -12.86 18.01
N GLY A 30 -0.90 -11.94 17.63
CA GLY A 30 0.52 -12.07 17.93
C GLY A 30 1.41 -11.26 17.00
N LYS A 31 2.59 -11.78 16.66
CA LYS A 31 3.47 -11.21 15.64
C LYS A 31 3.28 -11.94 14.32
N LEU A 32 3.42 -11.23 13.21
CA LEU A 32 3.49 -11.85 11.89
C LEU A 32 4.79 -12.67 11.76
N PRO A 33 4.76 -13.78 11.02
CA PRO A 33 5.98 -14.56 10.75
C PRO A 33 6.96 -13.75 9.89
N THR A 34 8.25 -14.14 9.92
CA THR A 34 9.27 -13.55 9.06
C THR A 34 9.03 -13.86 7.58
N ALA A 35 9.48 -12.98 6.70
CA ALA A 35 9.34 -13.13 5.25
C ALA A 35 10.70 -13.01 4.56
N LYS A 36 11.11 -14.04 3.82
CA LYS A 36 12.45 -14.11 3.19
C LYS A 36 12.59 -13.28 1.91
N ASN A 37 11.50 -13.09 1.16
CA ASN A 37 11.50 -12.43 -0.16
C ASN A 37 10.58 -11.20 -0.15
N MET A 38 10.69 -10.36 0.89
CA MET A 38 9.92 -9.12 1.01
C MET A 38 10.69 -7.95 0.41
N TYR A 39 10.47 -7.67 -0.87
CA TYR A 39 11.20 -6.62 -1.59
C TYR A 39 10.73 -5.21 -1.24
N GLU A 40 11.64 -4.25 -1.29
CA GLU A 40 11.35 -2.83 -1.20
C GLU A 40 10.52 -2.38 -2.41
N LEU A 41 9.53 -1.53 -2.18
CA LEU A 41 8.71 -0.92 -3.23
C LEU A 41 9.38 0.33 -3.77
N THR A 42 9.11 0.62 -5.04
CA THR A 42 9.38 1.90 -5.69
C THR A 42 8.07 2.57 -6.07
N TRP A 43 8.08 3.90 -6.19
CA TRP A 43 6.91 4.62 -6.68
C TRP A 43 6.69 4.37 -8.17
N ASP A 44 5.42 4.26 -8.57
CA ASP A 44 4.99 4.13 -9.95
C ASP A 44 3.95 5.23 -10.26
N CYS A 45 4.28 6.10 -11.20
CA CYS A 45 3.44 7.25 -11.55
C CYS A 45 2.13 6.86 -12.24
N ASP A 46 2.05 5.69 -12.88
CA ASP A 46 0.82 5.24 -13.53
C ASP A 46 -0.14 4.64 -12.49
N LEU A 47 0.38 3.98 -11.45
CA LEU A 47 -0.41 3.58 -10.27
C LEU A 47 -0.89 4.80 -9.46
N GLU A 48 -0.08 5.87 -9.36
CA GLU A 48 -0.52 7.13 -8.76
C GLU A 48 -1.73 7.72 -9.48
N LYS A 49 -1.67 7.82 -10.82
CA LYS A 49 -2.80 8.34 -11.61
C LYS A 49 -4.05 7.50 -11.43
N LEU A 50 -3.92 6.18 -11.43
CA LEU A 50 -5.04 5.27 -11.18
C LEU A 50 -5.64 5.49 -9.79
N ALA A 51 -4.80 5.66 -8.75
CA ALA A 51 -5.26 5.98 -7.41
C ALA A 51 -6.00 7.33 -7.36
N GLU A 52 -5.52 8.35 -8.09
CA GLU A 52 -6.22 9.64 -8.21
C GLU A 52 -7.57 9.51 -8.93
N GLU A 53 -7.72 8.62 -9.91
CA GLU A 53 -8.99 8.34 -10.59
C GLU A 53 -9.99 7.63 -9.67
N ILE A 54 -9.53 6.62 -8.94
CA ILE A 54 -10.34 5.90 -7.94
C ILE A 54 -10.81 6.88 -6.86
N ALA A 55 -9.90 7.70 -6.31
CA ALA A 55 -10.25 8.65 -5.25
C ALA A 55 -11.24 9.74 -5.69
N LYS A 56 -11.30 10.07 -6.99
CA LYS A 56 -12.25 11.04 -7.54
C LYS A 56 -13.63 10.46 -7.82
N ASN A 57 -13.75 9.13 -7.91
CA ASN A 57 -14.98 8.45 -8.28
C ASN A 57 -15.41 7.50 -7.16
N GLU A 58 -16.41 7.91 -6.38
CA GLU A 58 -16.95 7.11 -5.27
C GLU A 58 -17.57 5.78 -5.74
N ASP A 59 -18.02 5.72 -6.99
CA ASP A 59 -18.61 4.52 -7.63
C ASP A 59 -17.59 3.79 -8.53
N TYR A 60 -16.28 3.99 -8.33
CA TYR A 60 -15.27 3.32 -9.15
C TYR A 60 -15.38 1.79 -9.00
N ASP A 61 -15.44 1.08 -10.14
CA ASP A 61 -15.49 -0.39 -10.16
C ASP A 61 -14.11 -0.98 -9.80
N LEU A 62 -13.87 -1.23 -8.51
CA LEU A 62 -12.62 -1.82 -8.01
C LEU A 62 -12.40 -3.26 -8.48
N GLU A 63 -13.45 -3.98 -8.89
CA GLU A 63 -13.28 -5.34 -9.43
C GLU A 63 -12.58 -5.31 -10.80
N SER A 64 -12.73 -4.21 -11.54
CA SER A 64 -12.08 -4.02 -12.85
C SER A 64 -10.55 -3.96 -12.78
N ILE A 65 -9.98 -3.61 -11.62
CA ILE A 65 -8.53 -3.49 -11.38
C ILE A 65 -7.95 -4.67 -10.57
N HIS A 66 -8.70 -5.78 -10.51
CA HIS A 66 -8.49 -6.94 -9.66
C HIS A 66 -8.83 -6.67 -8.19
N PRO A 67 -9.69 -7.51 -7.56
CA PRO A 67 -10.06 -7.34 -6.16
C PRO A 67 -8.83 -7.35 -5.26
N HIS A 68 -8.81 -6.45 -4.28
CA HIS A 68 -7.77 -6.24 -3.26
C HIS A 68 -6.43 -5.63 -3.72
N SER A 69 -6.35 -5.12 -4.95
CA SER A 69 -5.16 -4.42 -5.45
C SER A 69 -5.07 -2.95 -5.01
N ALA A 70 -6.15 -2.40 -4.45
CA ALA A 70 -6.21 -1.02 -3.98
C ALA A 70 -6.69 -0.93 -2.52
N ASN A 71 -6.12 0.01 -1.78
CA ASN A 71 -6.56 0.40 -0.45
C ASN A 71 -7.29 1.75 -0.57
N VAL A 72 -8.59 1.77 -0.25
CA VAL A 72 -9.43 2.98 -0.28
C VAL A 72 -10.01 3.21 1.11
N ASP A 73 -9.97 4.46 1.57
CA ASP A 73 -10.51 4.88 2.87
C ASP A 73 -11.72 5.79 2.64
N HIS A 74 -12.93 5.27 2.85
CA HIS A 74 -14.19 5.98 2.65
C HIS A 74 -14.66 6.74 3.92
N ARG A 75 -13.71 7.28 4.68
CA ARG A 75 -13.97 7.91 5.98
C ARG A 75 -14.99 9.04 5.95
#